data_AF-G0UIP3-F1
#
_entry.id   AF-G0UIP3-F1
#
_cell.length_a   1.000
_cell.length_b   1.000
_cell.length_c   1.000
_cell.angle_alpha   90.00
_cell.angle_beta   90.00
_cell.angle_gamma   90.00
#
_symmetry.space_group_name_H-M   'P 1'
#
loop_
_entity.id
_entity.type
_entity.pdbx_description
1 polymer ?
#
loop_
_entity_poly.entity_id
_entity_poly.type
_entity_poly.pdbx_seq_one_letter_code
_entity_poly.pdbx_strand_id
1 'polypeptide(L)'
;MGEDGTWGPAVEYVMSRKTYLWFQFALHMFPSAPYLVKGDDDMFMRVPQYLADLRVMPQQGLYMGRMIKPLNLFWKSRDIVFAAGSCYTLSKDVAQALVSYKPLAALVSKSYSIWRTIQYKTMSADNEDRMVGRVLQEKLKLEGLITVDMGSCKFEDFGGRGQFPAVTPKWVVVHHVREEDYRRLWKWFEDHGAPPAPSQLYWFSKTSAALVC
;
A
#
# COMPACT_ATOMS: atom_id res chain seq x y z
N MET A 1 1.01 -17.44 -9.78
CA MET A 1 2.05 -16.76 -8.99
C MET A 1 3.41 -17.10 -9.57
N GLY A 2 4.34 -16.15 -9.60
CA GLY A 2 5.71 -16.41 -10.06
C GLY A 2 6.45 -17.40 -9.15
N GLU A 3 7.58 -17.93 -9.62
CA GLU A 3 8.43 -18.81 -8.82
C GLU A 3 8.84 -18.11 -7.50
N ASP A 4 8.67 -18.83 -6.38
CA ASP A 4 9.02 -18.38 -5.02
C ASP A 4 8.39 -17.06 -4.55
N GLY A 5 7.23 -16.69 -5.11
CA GLY A 5 6.55 -15.44 -4.75
C GLY A 5 7.20 -14.19 -5.34
N THR A 6 8.09 -14.35 -6.32
CA THR A 6 8.65 -13.27 -7.12
C THR A 6 8.36 -13.53 -8.60
N TRP A 7 8.25 -12.49 -9.41
CA TRP A 7 7.95 -12.65 -10.84
C TRP A 7 9.18 -12.49 -11.74
N GLY A 8 10.37 -12.44 -11.12
CA GLY A 8 11.64 -12.19 -11.78
C GLY A 8 11.93 -10.69 -11.99
N PRO A 9 13.21 -10.28 -12.12
CA PRO A 9 13.62 -8.86 -12.05
C PRO A 9 12.96 -7.94 -13.08
N ALA A 10 12.68 -8.46 -14.28
CA ALA A 10 12.02 -7.69 -15.32
C ALA A 10 10.56 -7.36 -14.96
N VAL A 11 9.84 -8.32 -14.38
CA VAL A 11 8.43 -8.13 -13.99
C VAL A 11 8.34 -7.20 -12.79
N GLU A 12 9.18 -7.37 -11.77
CA GLU A 12 9.23 -6.48 -10.61
C GLU A 12 9.44 -5.00 -10.99
N TYR A 13 10.33 -4.77 -11.97
CA TYR A 13 10.52 -3.43 -12.54
C TYR A 13 9.28 -2.91 -13.28
N VAL A 14 8.63 -3.77 -14.06
CA VAL A 14 7.39 -3.40 -14.76
C VAL A 14 6.27 -3.08 -13.77
N MET A 15 6.17 -3.79 -12.66
CA MET A 15 5.23 -3.49 -11.57
C MET A 15 5.52 -2.13 -10.95
N SER A 16 6.78 -1.83 -10.62
CA SER A 16 7.20 -0.49 -10.17
C SER A 16 6.84 0.62 -11.16
N ARG A 17 7.01 0.38 -12.47
CA ARG A 17 6.57 1.31 -13.53
C ARG A 17 5.06 1.45 -13.56
N LYS A 18 4.31 0.35 -13.45
CA LYS A 18 2.84 0.33 -13.40
C LYS A 18 2.32 1.17 -12.23
N THR A 19 2.91 1.00 -11.04
CA THR A 19 2.59 1.79 -9.84
C THR A 19 2.87 3.28 -10.05
N TYR A 20 4.01 3.65 -10.63
CA TYR A 20 4.28 5.06 -10.97
C TYR A 20 3.24 5.63 -11.93
N LEU A 21 2.95 4.91 -13.02
CA LEU A 21 1.98 5.34 -14.04
C LEU A 21 0.56 5.41 -13.49
N TRP A 22 0.17 4.51 -12.59
CA TRP A 22 -1.12 4.54 -11.89
C TRP A 22 -1.30 5.85 -11.14
N PHE A 23 -0.34 6.25 -10.30
CA PHE A 23 -0.43 7.52 -9.58
C PHE A 23 -0.38 8.74 -10.51
N GLN A 24 0.46 8.70 -11.54
CA GLN A 24 0.53 9.78 -12.53
C GLN A 24 -0.82 9.97 -13.25
N PHE A 25 -1.43 8.87 -13.69
CA PHE A 25 -2.75 8.87 -14.31
C PHE A 25 -3.83 9.35 -13.34
N ALA A 26 -3.87 8.81 -12.12
CA ALA A 26 -4.90 9.12 -11.14
C ALA A 26 -4.87 10.61 -10.73
N LEU A 27 -3.68 11.19 -10.56
CA LEU A 27 -3.52 12.63 -10.29
C LEU A 27 -4.05 13.51 -11.43
N HIS A 28 -3.90 13.05 -12.68
CA HIS A 28 -4.39 13.78 -13.85
C HIS A 28 -5.91 13.66 -14.00
N MET A 29 -6.46 12.44 -13.86
CA MET A 29 -7.87 12.15 -14.10
C MET A 29 -8.78 12.56 -12.93
N PHE A 30 -8.27 12.53 -11.70
CA PHE A 30 -9.04 12.80 -10.48
C PHE A 30 -8.43 13.96 -9.69
N PRO A 31 -8.36 15.17 -10.25
CA PRO A 31 -7.64 16.29 -9.63
C PRO A 31 -8.28 16.76 -8.32
N SER A 32 -9.55 16.45 -8.05
CA SER A 32 -10.25 16.80 -6.81
C SER A 32 -10.15 15.71 -5.74
N ALA A 33 -9.64 14.52 -6.05
CA ALA A 33 -9.54 13.43 -5.07
C ALA A 33 -8.46 13.76 -4.01
N PRO A 34 -8.80 13.78 -2.71
CA PRO A 34 -7.82 14.06 -1.65
C PRO A 34 -6.91 12.85 -1.36
N TYR A 35 -7.39 11.65 -1.68
CA TYR A 35 -6.71 10.38 -1.44
C TYR A 35 -6.69 9.55 -2.72
N LEU A 36 -5.57 8.88 -2.95
CA LEU A 36 -5.37 7.93 -4.03
C LEU A 36 -4.97 6.59 -3.45
N VAL A 37 -5.66 5.53 -3.87
CA VAL A 37 -5.44 4.18 -3.38
C VAL A 37 -4.84 3.32 -4.49
N LYS A 38 -3.86 2.49 -4.15
CA LYS A 38 -3.44 1.34 -4.95
C LYS A 38 -3.89 0.07 -4.22
N GLY A 39 -4.36 -0.91 -4.95
CA GLY A 39 -4.61 -2.25 -4.44
C GLY A 39 -4.53 -3.29 -5.55
N ASP A 40 -4.36 -4.55 -5.17
CA ASP A 40 -4.28 -5.68 -6.08
C ASP A 40 -5.67 -6.16 -6.52
N ASP A 41 -5.74 -7.01 -7.55
CA ASP A 41 -7.00 -7.54 -8.11
C ASP A 41 -7.55 -8.74 -7.32
N ASP A 42 -6.77 -9.28 -6.40
CA ASP A 42 -7.14 -10.34 -5.47
C ASP A 42 -7.35 -9.81 -4.03
N MET A 43 -7.68 -8.53 -3.89
CA MET A 43 -8.06 -7.93 -2.61
C MET A 43 -9.57 -7.59 -2.53
N PHE A 44 -10.17 -7.88 -1.37
CA PHE A 44 -11.48 -7.39 -0.99
C PHE A 44 -11.34 -6.15 -0.10
N MET A 45 -12.11 -5.10 -0.38
CA MET A 45 -12.20 -3.90 0.45
C MET A 45 -13.63 -3.66 0.92
N ARG A 46 -13.80 -3.53 2.23
CA ARG A 46 -15.03 -3.03 2.86
C ARG A 46 -15.13 -1.51 2.69
N VAL A 47 -15.53 -1.08 1.50
CA VAL A 47 -15.55 0.34 1.09
C VAL A 47 -16.24 1.26 2.10
N PRO A 48 -17.44 0.94 2.65
CA PRO A 48 -18.10 1.85 3.60
C PRO A 48 -17.27 2.14 4.86
N GLN A 49 -16.62 1.11 5.42
CA GLN A 49 -15.76 1.25 6.60
C GLN A 49 -14.47 1.99 6.24
N TYR A 50 -13.86 1.66 5.10
CA TYR A 50 -12.66 2.32 4.63
C TYR A 50 -12.87 3.83 4.42
N LEU A 51 -13.99 4.22 3.81
CA LEU A 51 -14.37 5.63 3.66
C LEU A 51 -14.65 6.31 4.99
N ALA A 52 -15.21 5.61 5.97
CA ALA A 52 -15.40 6.14 7.32
C ALA A 52 -14.05 6.42 8.00
N ASP A 53 -13.09 5.50 7.87
CA ASP A 53 -11.73 5.66 8.40
C ASP A 53 -11.00 6.85 7.75
N LEU A 54 -11.13 7.04 6.44
CA LEU A 54 -10.53 8.19 5.73
C LEU A 54 -11.01 9.56 6.26
N ARG A 55 -12.18 9.65 6.89
CA ARG A 55 -12.70 10.92 7.44
C ARG A 55 -11.87 11.47 8.61
N VAL A 56 -11.11 10.61 9.29
CA VAL A 56 -10.26 11.00 10.42
C VAL A 56 -8.77 10.98 10.05
N MET A 57 -8.43 10.65 8.80
CA MET A 57 -7.05 10.65 8.34
C MET A 57 -6.55 12.07 8.02
N PRO A 58 -5.24 12.33 8.17
CA PRO A 58 -4.62 13.53 7.62
C PRO A 58 -4.98 13.72 6.14
N GLN A 59 -5.34 14.93 5.73
CA GLN A 59 -5.61 15.24 4.31
C GLN A 59 -4.33 15.47 3.50
N GLN A 60 -3.22 15.72 4.18
CA GLN A 60 -1.89 15.94 3.60
C GLN A 60 -0.87 15.06 4.31
N GLY A 61 0.19 14.69 3.61
CA GLY A 61 1.26 13.86 4.13
C GLY A 61 0.89 12.38 4.37
N LEU A 62 -0.32 11.93 4.06
CA LEU A 62 -0.75 10.57 4.39
C LEU A 62 -0.04 9.51 3.54
N TYR A 63 0.54 8.52 4.23
CA TYR A 63 0.93 7.23 3.67
C TYR A 63 0.40 6.13 4.59
N MET A 64 -0.71 5.50 4.20
CA MET A 64 -1.48 4.56 5.01
C MET A 64 -1.51 3.17 4.37
N GLY A 65 -1.40 2.12 5.17
CA GLY A 65 -1.62 0.74 4.75
C GLY A 65 -1.24 -0.23 5.86
N ARG A 66 -1.08 -1.51 5.55
CA ARG A 66 -0.43 -2.45 6.48
C ARG A 66 1.06 -2.18 6.46
N MET A 67 1.60 -1.53 7.49
CA MET A 67 3.01 -1.12 7.49
C MET A 67 3.91 -2.32 7.83
N ILE A 68 4.69 -2.76 6.85
CA ILE A 68 5.72 -3.78 7.00
C ILE A 68 6.95 -3.11 7.60
N LYS A 69 7.31 -3.55 8.80
CA LYS A 69 8.52 -3.14 9.50
C LYS A 69 9.57 -4.23 9.32
N PRO A 70 10.86 -3.89 9.14
CA PRO A 70 11.89 -4.90 9.10
C PRO A 70 11.96 -5.74 10.36
N LEU A 71 12.16 -7.05 10.20
CA LEU A 71 12.57 -7.91 11.30
C LEU A 71 14.03 -7.59 11.64
N ASN A 72 14.27 -7.00 12.80
CA ASN A 72 15.60 -6.75 13.37
C ASN A 72 16.27 -8.06 13.85
N LEU A 73 16.32 -9.11 13.04
CA LEU A 73 16.91 -10.38 13.49
C LEU A 73 18.44 -10.38 13.35
N PHE A 74 19.01 -9.56 12.46
CA PHE A 74 20.45 -9.36 12.34
C PHE A 74 20.75 -7.92 11.90
N TRP A 75 21.82 -7.33 12.41
CA TRP A 75 22.31 -5.95 12.18
C TRP A 75 22.76 -5.67 10.73
N LYS A 76 22.00 -6.13 9.74
CA LYS A 76 22.16 -5.85 8.32
C LYS A 76 20.79 -5.91 7.62
N SER A 77 19.98 -4.89 7.77
CA SER A 77 19.20 -4.47 6.61
C SER A 77 18.95 -2.97 6.64
N ARG A 78 19.25 -2.32 5.51
CA ARG A 78 18.78 -0.97 5.15
C ARG A 78 17.30 -1.05 4.77
N ASP A 79 16.52 -1.69 5.64
CA ASP A 79 15.11 -1.88 5.43
C ASP A 79 14.36 -0.71 6.02
N ILE A 80 13.53 -0.17 5.16
CA ILE A 80 12.62 0.92 5.46
C ILE A 80 11.30 0.34 5.92
N VAL A 81 10.50 1.14 6.62
CA VAL A 81 9.08 0.84 6.77
C VAL A 81 8.39 1.11 5.44
N PHE A 82 7.49 0.23 4.99
CA PHE A 82 6.72 0.45 3.77
C PHE A 82 5.32 -0.17 3.92
N ALA A 83 4.34 0.35 3.21
CA ALA A 83 3.00 -0.24 3.20
C ALA A 83 2.97 -1.47 2.28
N ALA A 84 2.30 -2.55 2.69
CA ALA A 84 2.14 -3.76 1.88
C ALA A 84 1.41 -3.45 0.55
N GLY A 85 1.84 -4.07 -0.55
CA GLY A 85 1.33 -3.79 -1.89
C GLY A 85 -0.11 -4.17 -2.15
N SER A 86 -0.63 -5.11 -1.37
CA SER A 86 -2.00 -5.58 -1.47
C SER A 86 -3.02 -4.45 -1.39
N CYS A 87 -2.80 -3.44 -0.55
CA CYS A 87 -3.50 -2.15 -0.62
C CYS A 87 -2.82 -1.08 0.24
N TYR A 88 -2.67 0.14 -0.29
CA TYR A 88 -2.24 1.32 0.45
C TYR A 88 -2.80 2.63 -0.13
N THR A 89 -2.84 3.67 0.70
CA THR A 89 -3.35 5.02 0.40
C THR A 89 -2.25 6.04 0.49
N LEU A 90 -2.21 6.95 -0.48
CA LEU A 90 -1.47 8.20 -0.42
C LEU A 90 -2.45 9.37 -0.39
N SER A 91 -2.16 10.42 0.38
CA SER A 91 -2.79 11.71 0.11
C SER A 91 -2.29 12.27 -1.22
N LYS A 92 -3.08 13.16 -1.82
CA LYS A 92 -2.80 13.74 -3.13
C LYS A 92 -1.41 14.36 -3.23
N ASP A 93 -0.99 15.12 -2.22
CA ASP A 93 0.33 15.77 -2.15
C ASP A 93 1.47 14.76 -2.10
N VAL A 94 1.32 13.65 -1.36
CA VAL A 94 2.31 12.57 -1.28
C VAL A 94 2.44 11.85 -2.62
N ALA A 95 1.31 11.53 -3.26
CA ALA A 95 1.31 10.96 -4.60
C ALA A 95 1.97 11.92 -5.61
N GLN A 96 1.69 13.22 -5.50
CA GLN A 96 2.28 14.23 -6.37
C GLN A 96 3.80 14.34 -6.17
N ALA A 97 4.27 14.30 -4.93
CA ALA A 97 5.70 14.29 -4.61
C ALA A 97 6.39 13.05 -5.21
N LEU A 98 5.78 11.87 -5.10
CA LEU A 98 6.28 10.63 -5.68
C LEU A 98 6.46 10.73 -7.19
N VAL A 99 5.42 11.15 -7.92
CA VAL A 99 5.47 11.21 -9.40
C VAL A 99 6.37 12.33 -9.92
N SER A 100 6.54 13.40 -9.14
CA SER A 100 7.39 14.55 -9.49
C SER A 100 8.89 14.29 -9.24
N TYR A 101 9.24 13.18 -8.59
CA TYR A 101 10.63 12.83 -8.33
C TYR A 101 11.35 12.40 -9.62
N LYS A 102 12.06 13.37 -10.24
CA LYS A 102 12.71 13.21 -11.55
C LYS A 102 13.59 11.96 -11.69
N PRO A 103 14.41 11.56 -10.70
CA PRO A 103 15.22 10.34 -10.82
C PRO A 103 14.39 9.07 -10.95
N LEU A 104 13.24 8.98 -10.26
CA LEU A 104 12.32 7.86 -10.42
C LEU A 104 11.65 7.89 -11.79
N ALA A 105 11.12 9.05 -12.20
CA ALA A 105 10.49 9.22 -13.52
C ALA A 105 11.46 8.84 -14.67
N ALA A 106 12.72 9.26 -14.59
CA ALA A 106 13.76 8.94 -15.56
C ALA A 106 14.17 7.45 -15.53
N LEU A 107 14.01 6.77 -14.40
CA LEU A 107 14.25 5.34 -14.27
C LEU A 107 13.11 4.56 -14.92
N VAL A 108 11.86 4.78 -14.50
CA VAL A 108 10.68 4.01 -14.92
C VAL A 108 10.22 4.27 -16.35
N SER A 109 10.63 5.39 -16.96
CA SER A 109 10.33 5.69 -18.37
C SER A 109 11.10 4.82 -19.36
N LYS A 110 12.18 4.16 -18.93
CA LYS A 110 13.04 3.36 -19.80
C LYS A 110 12.56 1.90 -19.85
N SER A 111 12.83 1.22 -20.96
CA SER A 111 12.66 -0.24 -21.01
C SER A 111 13.60 -0.94 -20.05
N TYR A 112 13.19 -2.11 -19.55
CA TYR A 112 14.02 -2.94 -18.69
C TYR A 112 15.38 -3.23 -19.35
N SER A 113 16.42 -3.30 -18.53
CA SER A 113 17.78 -3.66 -18.95
C SER A 113 18.54 -4.17 -17.73
N ILE A 114 19.15 -5.34 -17.85
CA ILE A 114 19.96 -5.96 -16.78
C ILE A 114 21.10 -5.03 -16.32
N TRP A 115 21.63 -4.21 -17.23
CA TRP A 115 22.70 -3.25 -16.95
C TRP A 115 22.29 -2.11 -16.02
N ARG A 116 20.99 -1.93 -15.76
CA ARG A 116 20.46 -0.92 -14.81
C ARG A 116 20.15 -1.48 -13.43
N THR A 117 20.53 -2.72 -13.13
CA THR A 117 20.23 -3.38 -11.84
C THR A 117 20.61 -2.54 -10.62
N ILE A 118 21.76 -1.85 -10.65
CA ILE A 118 22.19 -0.97 -9.55
C ILE A 118 21.22 0.21 -9.37
N GLN A 119 20.72 0.78 -10.46
CA GLN A 119 19.76 1.89 -10.43
C GLN A 119 18.41 1.42 -9.85
N TYR A 120 17.93 0.24 -10.26
CA TYR A 120 16.71 -0.36 -9.71
C TYR A 120 16.83 -0.58 -8.20
N LYS A 121 17.88 -1.27 -7.74
CA LYS A 121 18.13 -1.52 -6.32
C LYS A 121 18.28 -0.24 -5.50
N THR A 122 18.89 0.80 -6.06
CA THR A 122 19.05 2.09 -5.38
C THR A 122 17.70 2.76 -5.08
N MET A 123 16.70 2.56 -5.94
CA MET A 123 15.34 3.06 -5.77
C MET A 123 14.37 2.01 -5.21
N SER A 124 14.83 0.79 -4.93
CA SER A 124 13.98 -0.37 -4.65
C SER A 124 12.94 -0.65 -5.75
N ALA A 125 13.21 -0.29 -7.00
CA ALA A 125 12.29 -0.54 -8.13
C ALA A 125 12.23 -2.02 -8.55
N ASP A 126 12.91 -2.90 -7.83
CA ASP A 126 12.79 -4.36 -7.85
C ASP A 126 11.73 -4.88 -6.87
N ASN A 127 10.96 -3.99 -6.23
CA ASN A 127 9.76 -4.28 -5.44
C ASN A 127 8.92 -2.98 -5.34
N GLU A 128 7.76 -2.95 -5.97
CA GLU A 128 7.01 -1.69 -6.16
C GLU A 128 6.61 -1.00 -4.84
N ASP A 129 6.31 -1.76 -3.80
CA ASP A 129 5.86 -1.23 -2.52
C ASP A 129 7.02 -0.61 -1.74
N ARG A 130 8.16 -1.31 -1.74
CA ARG A 130 9.41 -0.80 -1.16
C ARG A 130 9.92 0.39 -1.95
N MET A 131 9.71 0.45 -3.27
CA MET A 131 10.05 1.62 -4.08
C MET A 131 9.32 2.86 -3.57
N VAL A 132 8.00 2.79 -3.38
CA VAL A 132 7.20 3.92 -2.87
C VAL A 132 7.71 4.37 -1.51
N GLY A 133 7.85 3.44 -0.57
CA GLY A 133 8.37 3.74 0.76
C GLY A 133 9.77 4.37 0.71
N ARG A 134 10.69 3.85 -0.13
CA ARG A 134 12.09 4.31 -0.21
C ARG A 134 12.17 5.69 -0.80
N VAL A 135 11.41 5.94 -1.86
CA VAL A 135 11.41 7.23 -2.54
C VAL A 135 10.87 8.31 -1.61
N LEU A 136 9.76 8.07 -0.92
CA LEU A 136 9.17 9.04 0.00
C LEU A 136 10.07 9.33 1.22
N GLN A 137 10.59 8.29 1.88
CA GLN A 137 11.29 8.45 3.16
C GLN A 137 12.79 8.74 3.04
N GLU A 138 13.49 8.13 2.08
CA GLU A 138 14.96 8.25 2.02
C GLU A 138 15.44 9.14 0.87
N LYS A 139 14.76 9.11 -0.28
CA LYS A 139 15.20 9.85 -1.47
C LYS A 139 14.70 11.28 -1.47
N LEU A 140 13.39 11.45 -1.33
CA LEU A 140 12.75 12.76 -1.17
C LEU A 140 12.94 13.29 0.24
N LYS A 141 12.90 12.39 1.25
CA LYS A 141 12.80 12.76 2.66
C LYS A 141 11.64 13.73 2.87
N LEU A 142 10.46 13.34 2.37
CA LEU A 142 9.30 14.22 2.29
C LEU A 142 8.94 14.77 3.67
N GLU A 143 9.05 16.09 3.82
CA GLU A 143 8.66 16.78 5.05
C GLU A 143 7.15 16.64 5.28
N GLY A 144 6.76 16.38 6.53
CA GLY A 144 5.34 16.20 6.87
C GLY A 144 4.74 14.86 6.45
N LEU A 145 5.54 13.90 5.96
CA LEU A 145 5.06 12.53 5.72
C LEU A 145 4.59 11.88 7.03
N ILE A 146 3.33 11.45 7.06
CA ILE A 146 2.66 10.77 8.16
C ILE A 146 2.37 9.33 7.74
N THR A 147 2.96 8.38 8.46
CA THR A 147 2.68 6.96 8.26
C THR A 147 1.56 6.49 9.17
N VAL A 148 0.56 5.82 8.61
CA VAL A 148 -0.57 5.26 9.37
C VAL A 148 -0.64 3.76 9.16
N ASP A 149 -0.40 2.99 10.23
CA ASP A 149 -0.48 1.53 10.19
C ASP A 149 -1.92 1.06 10.44
N MET A 150 -2.50 0.40 9.45
CA MET A 150 -3.83 -0.23 9.58
C MET A 150 -3.79 -1.47 10.47
N GLY A 151 -2.61 -2.09 10.65
CA GLY A 151 -2.43 -3.30 11.44
C GLY A 151 -3.10 -4.55 10.83
N SER A 152 -2.74 -5.73 11.35
CA SER A 152 -3.34 -7.00 10.89
C SER A 152 -4.81 -7.16 11.28
N CYS A 153 -5.29 -6.41 12.28
CA CYS A 153 -6.68 -6.50 12.71
C CYS A 153 -7.68 -5.86 11.73
N LYS A 154 -7.21 -4.96 10.86
CA LYS A 154 -8.00 -4.36 9.77
C LYS A 154 -7.54 -4.83 8.39
N PHE A 155 -6.32 -5.34 8.30
CA PHE A 155 -5.72 -5.85 7.08
C PHE A 155 -5.37 -7.33 7.24
N GLU A 156 -6.20 -8.21 6.67
CA GLU A 156 -6.00 -9.65 6.72
C GLU A 156 -5.36 -10.18 5.43
N ASP A 157 -4.61 -11.27 5.53
CA ASP A 157 -4.08 -12.00 4.39
C ASP A 157 -4.45 -13.49 4.48
N PHE A 158 -5.20 -14.00 3.49
CA PHE A 158 -5.67 -15.40 3.48
C PHE A 158 -4.55 -16.40 3.13
N GLY A 159 -3.36 -15.91 2.78
CA GLY A 159 -2.15 -16.70 2.57
C GLY A 159 -2.28 -17.75 1.46
N GLY A 160 -3.19 -17.57 0.51
CA GLY A 160 -3.43 -18.50 -0.60
C GLY A 160 -3.89 -19.91 -0.20
N ARG A 161 -4.15 -20.17 1.09
CA ARG A 161 -4.41 -21.53 1.63
C ARG A 161 -5.77 -22.11 1.25
N GLY A 162 -6.62 -21.34 0.58
CA GLY A 162 -7.86 -21.82 -0.02
C GLY A 162 -8.97 -22.22 0.93
N GLN A 163 -8.81 -21.91 2.22
CA GLN A 163 -9.87 -22.05 3.21
C GLN A 163 -10.39 -20.67 3.53
N PHE A 164 -11.71 -20.50 3.44
CA PHE A 164 -12.37 -19.28 3.88
C PHE A 164 -12.26 -19.19 5.41
N PRO A 165 -11.52 -18.23 5.96
CA PRO A 165 -11.29 -18.16 7.40
C PRO A 165 -12.51 -17.62 8.15
N ALA A 166 -12.46 -17.69 9.47
CA ALA A 166 -13.43 -17.02 10.32
C ALA A 166 -13.32 -15.49 10.13
N VAL A 167 -14.31 -14.91 9.46
CA VAL A 167 -14.36 -13.46 9.19
C VAL A 167 -14.64 -12.69 10.47
N THR A 168 -13.96 -11.55 10.64
CA THR A 168 -14.18 -10.66 11.78
C THR A 168 -14.79 -9.33 11.33
N PRO A 169 -15.60 -8.66 12.18
CA PRO A 169 -16.23 -7.39 11.80
C PRO A 169 -15.23 -6.22 11.70
N LYS A 170 -14.00 -6.42 12.20
CA LYS A 170 -12.93 -5.42 12.21
C LYS A 170 -12.15 -5.35 10.90
N TRP A 171 -12.18 -6.41 10.10
CA TRP A 171 -11.48 -6.44 8.82
C TRP A 171 -12.04 -5.39 7.87
N VAL A 172 -11.13 -4.70 7.18
CA VAL A 172 -11.43 -3.65 6.21
C VAL A 172 -10.86 -4.00 4.85
N VAL A 173 -9.62 -4.49 4.81
CA VAL A 173 -8.99 -5.03 3.61
C VAL A 173 -8.61 -6.49 3.86
N VAL A 174 -8.88 -7.34 2.88
CA VAL A 174 -8.52 -8.75 2.89
C VAL A 174 -7.79 -9.07 1.59
N HIS A 175 -6.62 -9.68 1.68
CA HIS A 175 -5.77 -9.99 0.53
C HIS A 175 -5.74 -11.51 0.23
N HIS A 176 -5.39 -11.87 -1.01
CA HIS A 176 -5.45 -13.24 -1.56
C HIS A 176 -6.86 -13.85 -1.51
N VAL A 177 -7.86 -13.04 -1.88
CA VAL A 177 -9.28 -13.44 -1.96
C VAL A 177 -9.53 -14.15 -3.29
N ARG A 178 -10.17 -15.32 -3.22
CA ARG A 178 -10.60 -16.05 -4.43
C ARG A 178 -11.91 -15.49 -4.96
N GLU A 179 -12.15 -15.67 -6.25
CA GLU A 179 -13.37 -15.18 -6.91
C GLU A 179 -14.64 -15.63 -6.19
N GLU A 180 -14.72 -16.91 -5.79
CA GLU A 180 -15.86 -17.47 -5.07
C GLU A 180 -16.09 -16.87 -3.67
N ASP A 181 -15.05 -16.30 -3.07
CA ASP A 181 -15.05 -15.80 -1.70
C ASP A 181 -15.45 -14.32 -1.62
N TYR A 182 -15.35 -13.54 -2.71
CA TYR A 182 -15.84 -12.15 -2.75
C TYR A 182 -17.30 -12.04 -2.35
N ARG A 183 -18.16 -12.91 -2.92
CA ARG A 183 -19.60 -12.94 -2.60
C ARG A 183 -19.85 -13.34 -1.15
N ARG A 184 -19.03 -14.23 -0.59
CA ARG A 184 -19.14 -14.66 0.81
C ARG A 184 -18.77 -13.53 1.77
N LEU A 185 -17.67 -12.82 1.50
CA LEU A 185 -17.27 -11.63 2.27
C LEU A 185 -18.33 -10.54 2.18
N TRP A 186 -18.82 -10.24 0.98
CA TRP A 186 -19.89 -9.27 0.76
C TRP A 186 -21.11 -9.58 1.64
N LYS A 187 -21.66 -10.79 1.50
CA LYS A 187 -22.82 -11.22 2.27
C LYS A 187 -22.57 -11.22 3.77
N TRP A 188 -21.39 -11.69 4.20
CA TRP A 188 -21.05 -11.71 5.62
C TRP A 188 -21.07 -10.31 6.23
N PHE A 189 -20.48 -9.31 5.56
CA PHE A 189 -20.49 -7.92 6.04
C PHE A 189 -21.84 -7.23 5.91
N GLU A 190 -22.69 -7.65 4.97
CA GLU A 190 -24.08 -7.19 4.89
C GLU A 190 -24.89 -7.69 6.09
N ASP A 191 -24.74 -8.97 6.43
CA ASP A 191 -25.50 -9.62 7.50
C ASP A 191 -24.96 -9.28 8.91
N HIS A 192 -23.65 -9.07 9.06
CA HIS A 192 -22.97 -8.96 10.38
C HIS A 192 -22.15 -7.68 10.57
N GLY A 193 -22.03 -6.84 9.54
CA GLY A 193 -21.21 -5.64 9.61
C GLY A 193 -21.83 -4.59 10.52
N ALA A 194 -21.06 -4.08 11.48
CA ALA A 194 -21.46 -2.91 12.25
C ALA A 194 -21.60 -1.68 11.33
N PRO A 195 -22.52 -0.73 11.61
CA PRO A 195 -22.59 0.52 10.87
C PRO A 195 -21.21 1.21 10.77
N PRO A 196 -20.82 1.72 9.60
CA PRO A 196 -19.50 2.31 9.41
C PRO A 196 -19.29 3.52 10.33
N ALA A 197 -18.30 3.43 11.22
CA ALA A 197 -17.88 4.51 12.10
C ALA A 197 -16.35 4.69 11.99
N PRO A 198 -15.82 5.92 12.00
CA PRO A 198 -14.38 6.11 11.91
C PRO A 198 -13.65 5.39 13.04
N SER A 199 -12.65 4.60 12.67
CA SER A 199 -11.78 3.92 13.62
C SER A 199 -10.96 4.96 14.40
N GLN A 200 -10.68 4.66 15.67
CA GLN A 200 -9.81 5.52 16.47
C GLN A 200 -8.37 5.46 15.94
N LEU A 201 -7.68 6.61 15.98
CA LEU A 201 -6.26 6.73 15.66
C LEU A 201 -5.47 6.84 16.95
N TYR A 202 -4.46 5.98 17.11
CA TYR A 202 -3.47 6.11 18.16
C TYR A 202 -2.17 6.70 17.58
N TRP A 203 -1.79 7.87 18.07
CA TRP A 203 -0.58 8.57 17.62
C TRP A 203 0.62 8.19 18.48
N PHE A 204 1.67 7.65 17.84
CA PHE A 204 2.94 7.37 18.50
C PHE A 204 3.88 8.58 18.46
N SER A 205 3.74 9.42 17.43
CA SER A 205 4.51 10.64 17.24
C SER A 205 3.72 11.62 16.36
N LYS A 206 4.31 12.77 16.01
CA LYS A 206 3.69 13.71 15.05
C LYS A 206 3.59 13.17 13.62
N THR A 207 4.33 12.10 13.29
CA THR A 207 4.47 11.55 11.93
C THR A 207 4.15 10.06 11.85
N SER A 208 3.67 9.46 12.94
CA SER A 208 3.32 8.04 12.98
C SER A 208 2.10 7.79 13.86
N ALA A 209 1.13 7.07 13.29
CA ALA A 209 -0.07 6.61 13.97
C ALA A 209 -0.42 5.18 13.56
N ALA A 210 -1.35 4.56 14.28
CA ALA A 210 -2.01 3.33 13.87
C ALA A 210 -3.51 3.43 14.10
N LEU A 211 -4.25 2.69 13.28
CA LEU A 211 -5.66 2.44 13.55
C LEU A 211 -5.80 1.48 14.73
N VAL A 212 -6.65 1.84 15.68
CA VAL A 212 -6.94 1.02 16.86
C VAL A 212 -7.81 -0.17 16.46
N CYS A 213 -7.42 -1.34 16.99
CA CYS A 213 -8.23 -2.54 17.06
C CYS A 213 -9.03 -2.53 18.36
#